data_AF-A0A497ES91-F1
#
_entry.id   AF-A0A497ES91-F1
#
_cell.length_a   1.000
_cell.length_b   1.000
_cell.length_c   1.000
_cell.angle_alpha   90.00
_cell.angle_beta   90.00
_cell.angle_gamma   90.00
#
_symmetry.space_group_name_H-M   'P 1'
#
loop_
_entity.id
_entity.type
_entity.pdbx_description
1 polymer ?
#
loop_
_entity_poly.entity_id
_entity_poly.type
_entity_poly.pdbx_seq_one_letter_code
_entity_poly.pdbx_strand_id
1 'polypeptide(L)'
;MDIEGSEIRALLGMETLLSNNRDLTLITEFAPSLLEAYGDQPEDFVRTLAGYGFKLFVIDESKLEVRRINVTDLILEARKDEYSTVNLLCIRHR
;
A
#
# COMPACT_ATOMS: atom_id res chain seq x y z
N MET A 1 3.32 7.58 -3.99
CA MET A 1 4.55 7.27 -3.27
C MET A 1 5.10 6.03 -3.92
N ASP A 2 6.24 6.20 -4.54
CA ASP A 2 6.98 5.16 -5.20
C ASP A 2 8.42 5.51 -4.86
N ILE A 3 8.98 4.75 -3.91
CA ILE A 3 10.26 5.06 -3.26
C ILE A 3 11.11 3.80 -3.09
N GLU A 4 10.94 2.85 -4.01
CA GLU A 4 11.84 1.71 -4.23
C GLU A 4 12.06 0.86 -2.95
N GLY A 5 11.00 0.56 -2.20
CA GLY A 5 11.03 -0.30 -1.02
C GLY A 5 11.07 0.42 0.33
N SER A 6 11.13 1.76 0.34
CA SER A 6 11.09 2.56 1.58
C SER A 6 9.68 2.99 2.00
N GLU A 7 8.62 2.47 1.38
CA GLU A 7 7.24 2.95 1.49
C GLU A 7 6.73 2.96 2.93
N ILE A 8 7.01 1.89 3.69
CA ILE A 8 6.59 1.79 5.09
C ILE A 8 7.27 2.86 5.97
N ARG A 9 8.55 3.16 5.72
CA ARG A 9 9.30 4.15 6.50
C ARG A 9 8.80 5.56 6.22
N ALA A 10 8.51 5.87 4.95
CA ALA A 10 7.87 7.13 4.59
C ALA A 10 6.46 7.23 5.22
N LEU A 11 5.67 6.16 5.18
CA LEU A 11 4.35 6.12 5.78
C LEU A 11 4.39 6.37 7.30
N LEU A 12 5.32 5.74 8.02
CA LEU A 12 5.54 5.95 9.45
C LEU A 12 6.03 7.37 9.75
N GLY A 13 6.95 7.90 8.93
CA GLY A 13 7.41 9.29 9.05
C GLY A 13 6.31 10.34 8.83
N MET A 14 5.22 9.98 8.15
CA MET A 14 4.06 10.85 7.91
C MET A 14 2.99 10.81 9.02
N GLU A 15 3.25 10.16 10.16
CA GLU A 15 2.28 10.00 11.26
C GLU A 15 1.54 11.30 11.64
N THR A 16 2.25 12.41 11.80
CA THR A 16 1.64 13.72 12.12
C THR A 16 0.68 14.22 11.03
N LEU A 17 1.03 14.00 9.76
CA LEU A 17 0.17 14.38 8.63
C LEU A 17 -1.08 13.48 8.57
N LEU A 18 -0.89 12.17 8.78
CA LEU A 18 -1.96 11.19 8.78
C LEU A 18 -2.92 11.36 9.96
N SER A 19 -2.43 11.77 11.14
CA SER A 19 -3.27 11.99 12.33
C SER A 19 -4.09 13.27 12.24
N ASN A 20 -3.52 14.35 11.68
CA ASN A 20 -4.19 15.63 11.55
C ASN A 20 -5.19 15.70 10.38
N ASN A 21 -5.05 14.86 9.35
CA ASN A 21 -5.88 14.92 8.14
C ASN A 21 -6.68 13.62 7.94
N ARG A 22 -7.93 13.58 8.40
CA ARG A 22 -8.77 12.37 8.30
C ARG A 22 -9.40 12.13 6.92
N ASP A 23 -9.41 13.13 6.06
CA ASP A 23 -9.87 13.00 4.68
C ASP A 23 -8.64 13.12 3.77
N LEU A 24 -8.17 11.98 3.27
CA LEU A 24 -6.90 11.89 2.55
C LEU A 24 -6.92 10.77 1.53
N THR A 25 -6.32 11.04 0.39
CA THR A 25 -6.06 10.07 -0.67
C THR A 25 -4.56 9.95 -0.88
N LEU A 26 -4.09 8.71 -0.95
CA LEU A 26 -2.69 8.36 -1.18
C LEU A 26 -2.64 7.38 -2.35
N ILE A 27 -1.79 7.62 -3.33
CA ILE A 27 -1.39 6.60 -4.30
C ILE A 27 -0.03 6.09 -3.86
N THR A 28 0.18 4.78 -3.80
CA THR A 28 1.47 4.19 -3.40
C THR A 28 1.73 2.89 -4.14
N GLU A 29 2.99 2.54 -4.38
CA GLU A 29 3.34 1.20 -4.85
C GLU A 29 3.38 0.21 -3.68
N PHE A 30 3.01 -1.05 -3.96
CA PHE A 30 3.30 -2.21 -3.12
C PHE A 30 4.18 -3.18 -3.90
N ALA A 31 5.46 -3.23 -3.51
CA ALA A 31 6.47 -4.12 -4.07
C ALA A 31 7.08 -4.98 -2.94
N PRO A 32 6.55 -6.19 -2.67
CA PRO A 32 6.99 -7.03 -1.55
C PRO A 32 8.49 -7.29 -1.54
N SER A 33 9.07 -7.66 -2.69
CA SER A 33 10.50 -7.98 -2.79
C SER A 33 11.41 -6.78 -2.49
N LEU A 34 10.97 -5.56 -2.83
CA LEU A 34 11.71 -4.34 -2.47
C LEU A 34 11.59 -4.03 -0.97
N LEU A 35 10.41 -4.16 -0.38
CA LEU A 35 10.22 -4.01 1.07
C LEU A 35 11.11 -4.99 1.86
N GLU A 36 11.11 -6.27 1.44
CA GLU A 36 11.96 -7.30 2.05
C GLU A 36 13.46 -7.02 1.89
N ALA A 37 13.89 -6.51 0.73
CA ALA A 37 15.28 -6.14 0.49
C ALA A 37 15.78 -5.01 1.42
N TYR A 38 14.87 -4.14 1.89
CA TYR A 38 15.16 -3.12 2.89
C TYR A 38 15.02 -3.63 4.35
N GLY A 39 14.65 -4.90 4.54
CA GLY A 39 14.50 -5.55 5.84
C GLY A 39 13.12 -5.34 6.48
N ASP A 40 12.16 -4.83 5.72
CA ASP A 40 10.79 -4.58 6.17
C ASP A 40 9.89 -5.78 5.80
N GLN A 41 8.78 -5.97 6.53
CA GLN A 41 7.80 -7.03 6.21
C GLN A 41 6.69 -6.46 5.31
N PRO A 42 6.44 -7.02 4.11
CA PRO A 42 5.42 -6.51 3.19
C PRO A 42 4.03 -6.44 3.81
N GLU A 43 3.66 -7.44 4.62
CA GLU A 43 2.38 -7.48 5.31
C GLU A 43 2.21 -6.32 6.30
N ASP A 44 3.28 -5.87 6.94
CA ASP A 44 3.22 -4.77 7.91
C ASP A 44 2.90 -3.45 7.21
N PHE A 45 3.41 -3.24 6.00
CA PHE A 45 3.08 -2.04 5.22
C PHE A 45 1.58 -1.97 4.89
N VAL A 46 1.03 -3.05 4.34
CA VAL A 46 -0.40 -3.11 3.95
C VAL A 46 -1.30 -3.03 5.17
N ARG A 47 -0.94 -3.69 6.27
CA ARG A 47 -1.68 -3.61 7.55
C ARG A 47 -1.61 -2.21 8.15
N THR A 48 -0.48 -1.51 8.03
CA THR A 48 -0.31 -0.14 8.52
C THR A 48 -1.19 0.83 7.74
N LEU A 49 -1.25 0.72 6.41
CA LEU A 49 -2.20 1.50 5.58
C LEU A 49 -3.65 1.28 6.04
N ALA A 50 -4.05 0.01 6.19
CA ALA A 50 -5.40 -0.33 6.66
C ALA A 50 -5.65 0.17 8.11
N GLY A 51 -4.65 0.10 8.98
CA GLY A 51 -4.69 0.56 10.37
C GLY A 51 -4.87 2.09 10.49
N TYR A 52 -4.31 2.85 9.54
CA TYR A 52 -4.61 4.27 9.40
C TYR A 52 -6.03 4.54 8.87
N GLY A 53 -6.80 3.52 8.52
CA GLY A 53 -8.19 3.65 8.05
C GLY A 53 -8.33 3.82 6.54
N PHE A 54 -7.26 3.57 5.77
CA PHE A 54 -7.37 3.58 4.31
C PHE A 54 -8.14 2.36 3.81
N LYS A 55 -9.04 2.61 2.87
CA LYS A 55 -9.61 1.61 1.98
C LYS A 55 -8.64 1.43 0.81
N LEU A 56 -8.25 0.19 0.54
CA LEU A 56 -7.27 -0.14 -0.49
C LEU A 56 -7.97 -0.51 -1.79
N PHE A 57 -7.39 -0.05 -2.90
CA PHE A 57 -7.81 -0.35 -4.24
C PHE A 57 -6.57 -0.62 -5.10
N VAL A 58 -6.61 -1.70 -5.88
CA VAL A 58 -5.59 -1.97 -6.90
C VAL A 58 -5.94 -1.17 -8.15
N ILE A 59 -4.95 -0.49 -8.70
CA ILE A 59 -4.99 0.09 -10.04
C ILE A 59 -4.48 -1.00 -11.00
N ASP A 60 -5.39 -1.68 -11.70
CA ASP A 60 -5.07 -2.72 -12.68
C ASP A 60 -4.99 -2.07 -14.07
N GLU A 61 -3.78 -1.67 -14.47
CA GLU A 61 -3.55 -1.00 -15.75
C GLU A 61 -3.83 -1.92 -16.95
N SER A 62 -3.63 -3.23 -16.79
CA SER A 62 -3.87 -4.21 -17.85
C SER A 62 -5.36 -4.30 -18.24
N LYS A 63 -6.24 -4.07 -17.25
CA LYS A 63 -7.70 -4.08 -17.42
C LYS A 63 -8.31 -2.68 -17.44
N LEU A 64 -7.51 -1.63 -17.26
CA LEU A 64 -7.95 -0.25 -17.14
C LEU A 64 -9.03 -0.06 -16.06
N GLU A 65 -8.86 -0.73 -14.92
CA GLU A 65 -9.82 -0.68 -13.82
C GLU A 65 -9.19 -0.37 -12.47
N VAL A 66 -9.99 0.19 -11.56
CA VAL A 66 -9.64 0.33 -10.15
C VAL A 66 -10.59 -0.54 -9.34
N ARG A 67 -10.04 -1.56 -8.68
CA ARG A 67 -10.84 -2.54 -7.93
C ARG A 67 -10.50 -2.51 -6.45
N ARG A 68 -11.53 -2.61 -5.61
CA ARG A 68 -11.34 -2.71 -4.16
C ARG A 68 -10.62 -4.01 -3.80
N ILE A 69 -9.68 -3.94 -2.87
CA ILE A 69 -8.98 -5.11 -2.33
C ILE A 69 -8.92 -5.03 -0.80
N ASN A 70 -8.87 -6.18 -0.13
CA ASN A 70 -8.57 -6.25 1.30
C ASN A 70 -7.12 -6.70 1.51
N VAL A 71 -6.64 -6.56 2.75
CA VAL A 71 -5.25 -6.89 3.12
C VAL A 71 -4.88 -8.33 2.76
N THR A 72 -5.75 -9.29 3.09
CA THR A 72 -5.51 -10.72 2.86
C THR A 72 -5.38 -11.04 1.38
N ASP A 73 -6.31 -10.55 0.56
CA ASP A 73 -6.33 -10.81 -0.87
C ASP A 73 -5.13 -10.16 -1.57
N LEU A 74 -4.74 -8.95 -1.15
CA LEU A 74 -3.56 -8.28 -1.72
C LEU A 74 -2.28 -9.09 -1.46
N ILE A 75 -2.09 -9.57 -0.23
CA ILE A 75 -0.93 -10.40 0.14
C ILE A 75 -0.95 -11.72 -0.64
N LEU A 76 -2.12 -12.37 -0.75
CA LEU A 76 -2.27 -13.62 -1.50
C LEU A 76 -1.99 -13.45 -2.99
N GLU A 77 -2.42 -12.34 -3.59
CA GLU A 77 -2.13 -12.02 -4.98
C GLU A 77 -0.64 -11.76 -5.21
N ALA A 78 0.00 -10.99 -4.33
CA ALA A 78 1.42 -10.67 -4.44
C ALA A 78 2.33 -11.91 -4.29
N ARG A 79 1.91 -12.90 -3.50
CA ARG A 79 2.65 -14.18 -3.38
C ARG A 79 2.63 -15.05 -4.64
N LYS A 80 1.79 -14.74 -5.64
CA LYS A 80 1.76 -15.50 -6.90
C LYS A 80 2.95 -15.19 -7.80
N ASP A 81 3.60 -14.05 -7.59
CA ASP A 81 4.75 -13.59 -8.36
C ASP A 81 5.68 -12.78 -7.45
N GLU A 82 6.90 -13.30 -7.23
CA GLU A 82 7.93 -12.70 -6.37
C GLU A 82 8.34 -11.28 -6.81
N TYR A 83 8.19 -10.99 -8.10
CA TYR A 83 8.49 -9.69 -8.68
C TYR A 83 7.23 -8.84 -8.91
N SER A 84 6.11 -9.23 -8.31
CA SER A 84 4.89 -8.43 -8.40
C SER A 84 5.09 -7.06 -7.77
N THR A 85 4.78 -6.03 -8.53
CA THR A 85 4.56 -4.69 -8.01
C THR A 85 3.15 -4.25 -8.35
N VAL A 86 2.50 -3.57 -7.42
CA VAL A 86 1.09 -3.20 -7.55
C VAL A 86 0.90 -1.75 -7.14
N ASN A 87 0.37 -0.94 -8.06
CA ASN A 87 -0.07 0.41 -7.74
C ASN A 87 -1.36 0.37 -6.92
N LEU A 88 -1.33 0.97 -5.74
CA LEU A 88 -2.45 1.07 -4.82
C LEU A 88 -3.00 2.50 -4.78
N LEU A 89 -4.30 2.62 -4.95
CA LEU A 89 -5.07 3.78 -4.53
C LEU A 89 -5.60 3.54 -3.11
N CYS A 90 -5.21 4.38 -2.18
CA CYS A 90 -5.58 4.33 -0.76
C CYS A 90 -6.48 5.53 -0.44
N ILE A 91 -7.73 5.28 -0.08
CA ILE A 91 -8.72 6.34 0.18
C ILE A 91 -9.21 6.25 1.63
N ARG A 92 -9.14 7.36 2.35
CA ARG A 92 -9.72 7.51 3.68
C ARG A 92 -10.61 8.75 3.69
N HIS A 93 -11.89 8.58 3.95
CA HIS A 93 -12.86 9.66 4.14
C HIS A 93 -13.40 9.61 5.58
N ARG A 94 -13.80 10.77 6.11
CA ARG A 94 -14.47 10.88 7.41
C ARG A 94 -15.84 10.21 7.43
#